data_AF-A0A098LC18-F1
#
_entry.id   AF-A0A098LC18-F1
#
_cell.length_a   1.000
_cell.length_b   1.000
_cell.length_c   1.000
_cell.angle_alpha   90.00
_cell.angle_beta   90.00
_cell.angle_gamma   90.00
#
_symmetry.space_group_name_H-M   'P 1'
#
loop_
_entity.id
_entity.type
_entity.pdbx_description
1 polymer ?
#
loop_
_entity_poly.entity_id
_entity_poly.type
_entity_poly.pdbx_seq_one_letter_code
_entity_poly.pdbx_strand_id
1 'polypeptide(L)'
;MSKIKDRAVEEVINPVDNEVHIGRYKNNLIICAPDMPLTFFDDEAGHAEKELIHKFPGAEICSIVLHSVVNLWGYAVIKDGKRIRARAGSSDDGTFLESGEPLKAELDLLAKSQINDEGKRVYLFEDFPDEPMSEDQVGENFVFEVAGRYLGEPLDSCDDFLFNTRLTGYRYSKVINPSFEKAGKPWWKFW
;
A
#
# COMPACT_ATOMS: atom_id res chain seq x y z
N MET A 1 -20.90 -6.04 13.12
CA MET A 1 -20.55 -6.44 11.74
C MET A 1 -21.45 -7.58 11.31
N SER A 2 -21.87 -7.59 10.05
CA SER A 2 -22.53 -8.74 9.41
C SER A 2 -21.59 -9.34 8.38
N LYS A 3 -21.54 -10.68 8.30
CA LYS A 3 -20.78 -11.38 7.26
C LYS A 3 -21.46 -11.13 5.90
N ILE A 4 -20.65 -10.92 4.86
CA ILE A 4 -21.09 -10.84 3.46
C ILE A 4 -20.39 -11.94 2.65
N LYS A 5 -20.68 -12.01 1.34
CA LYS A 5 -20.16 -13.06 0.46
C LYS A 5 -18.63 -12.99 0.35
N ASP A 6 -18.00 -14.15 0.42
CA ASP A 6 -16.58 -14.32 0.13
C ASP A 6 -16.29 -14.05 -1.36
N ARG A 7 -15.21 -13.33 -1.66
CA ARG A 7 -14.85 -12.87 -3.01
C ARG A 7 -13.35 -13.04 -3.27
N ALA A 8 -12.94 -13.09 -4.54
CA ALA A 8 -11.52 -13.15 -4.89
C ALA A 8 -10.82 -11.87 -4.44
N VAL A 9 -9.51 -11.91 -4.21
CA VAL A 9 -8.74 -10.73 -3.80
C VAL A 9 -8.89 -9.61 -4.81
N GLU A 10 -8.78 -9.88 -6.11
CA GLU A 10 -8.96 -8.87 -7.17
C GLU A 10 -10.28 -8.11 -7.02
N GLU A 11 -11.37 -8.81 -6.68
CA GLU A 11 -12.70 -8.21 -6.56
C GLU A 11 -12.84 -7.29 -5.34
N VAL A 12 -11.91 -7.35 -4.39
CA VAL A 12 -12.02 -6.71 -3.06
C VAL A 12 -10.74 -6.02 -2.58
N ILE A 13 -9.67 -6.01 -3.39
CA ILE A 13 -8.40 -5.35 -3.06
C ILE A 13 -8.58 -3.85 -2.86
N ASN A 14 -9.56 -3.28 -3.56
CA ASN A 14 -10.11 -1.95 -3.34
C ASN A 14 -11.56 -2.07 -2.82
N PRO A 15 -11.75 -2.34 -1.51
CA PRO A 15 -13.07 -2.55 -0.95
C PRO A 15 -13.86 -1.24 -0.87
N VAL A 16 -15.18 -1.32 -1.04
CA VAL A 16 -16.07 -0.16 -0.84
C VAL A 16 -16.12 0.26 0.64
N ASP A 17 -16.51 1.50 0.87
CA ASP A 17 -16.73 2.04 2.21
C ASP A 17 -17.57 1.11 3.09
N ASN A 18 -17.10 0.94 4.34
CA ASN A 18 -17.75 0.13 5.37
C ASN A 18 -17.74 -1.39 5.13
N GLU A 19 -16.90 -1.87 4.21
CA GLU A 19 -16.57 -3.28 4.08
C GLU A 19 -15.12 -3.54 4.49
N VAL A 20 -14.89 -4.72 5.04
CA VAL A 20 -13.54 -5.26 5.25
C VAL A 20 -13.53 -6.70 4.78
N HIS A 21 -12.50 -7.09 4.06
CA HIS A 21 -12.31 -8.45 3.56
C HIS A 21 -11.06 -9.04 4.18
N ILE A 22 -11.21 -10.19 4.83
CA ILE A 22 -10.16 -10.82 5.63
C ILE A 22 -10.01 -12.27 5.22
N GLY A 23 -8.78 -12.71 5.00
CA GLY A 23 -8.49 -14.09 4.66
C GLY A 23 -7.04 -14.43 4.91
N ARG A 24 -6.62 -15.60 4.44
CA ARG A 24 -5.23 -16.04 4.56
C ARG A 24 -4.69 -16.42 3.20
N TYR A 25 -3.43 -16.09 2.98
CA TYR A 25 -2.68 -16.54 1.81
C TYR A 25 -1.30 -16.98 2.27
N LYS A 26 -0.94 -18.24 1.99
CA LYS A 26 0.27 -18.89 2.54
C LYS A 26 0.28 -18.71 4.08
N ASN A 27 1.35 -18.14 4.63
CA ASN A 27 1.48 -17.89 6.07
C ASN A 27 1.06 -16.46 6.51
N ASN A 28 0.35 -15.72 5.65
CA ASN A 28 -0.01 -14.33 5.89
C ASN A 28 -1.51 -14.16 6.17
N LEU A 29 -1.84 -13.20 7.03
CA LEU A 29 -3.17 -12.64 7.17
C LEU A 29 -3.33 -11.51 6.15
N ILE A 30 -4.38 -11.54 5.35
CA ILE A 30 -4.70 -10.53 4.35
C ILE A 30 -5.90 -9.74 4.84
N ILE A 31 -5.79 -8.41 4.83
CA ILE A 31 -6.85 -7.49 5.23
C ILE A 31 -6.97 -6.42 4.15
N CYS A 32 -8.09 -6.43 3.42
CA CYS A 32 -8.47 -5.34 2.53
C CYS A 32 -9.50 -4.49 3.26
N ALA A 33 -9.14 -3.25 3.57
CA ALA A 33 -10.00 -2.28 4.26
C ALA A 33 -9.85 -0.91 3.59
N PRO A 34 -10.95 -0.14 3.46
CA PRO A 34 -10.90 1.20 2.88
C PRO A 34 -10.14 2.14 3.82
N ASP A 35 -9.31 3.02 3.25
CA ASP A 35 -8.51 4.07 3.89
C ASP A 35 -7.49 3.63 4.96
N MET A 36 -7.70 2.47 5.59
CA MET A 36 -6.84 1.96 6.65
C MET A 36 -5.37 1.88 6.22
N PRO A 37 -5.01 1.38 5.02
CA PRO A 37 -3.60 1.28 4.63
C PRO A 37 -2.88 2.64 4.59
N LEU A 38 -3.57 3.72 4.23
CA LEU A 38 -3.01 5.08 4.20
C LEU A 38 -2.60 5.58 5.58
N THR A 39 -3.31 5.17 6.64
CA THR A 39 -3.01 5.59 8.02
C THR A 39 -1.65 5.09 8.53
N PHE A 40 -1.01 4.16 7.81
CA PHE A 40 0.33 3.65 8.13
C PHE A 40 1.44 4.56 7.59
N PHE A 41 1.09 5.61 6.85
CA PHE A 41 2.02 6.60 6.30
C PHE A 41 2.16 7.83 7.20
N ASP A 42 1.30 7.97 8.21
CA ASP A 42 1.37 9.06 9.19
C ASP A 42 2.65 8.96 10.05
N ASP A 43 3.13 10.10 10.57
CA ASP A 43 4.32 10.13 11.45
C ASP A 43 4.11 9.34 12.75
N GLU A 44 2.90 9.39 13.30
CA GLU A 44 2.51 8.64 14.49
C GLU A 44 1.66 7.43 14.14
N ALA A 45 1.92 6.29 14.78
CA ALA A 45 1.14 5.09 14.59
C ALA A 45 -0.34 5.33 14.92
N GLY A 46 -1.20 5.12 13.92
CA GLY A 46 -2.66 5.21 14.05
C GLY A 46 -3.26 4.10 14.91
N HIS A 47 -4.58 4.15 15.12
CA HIS A 47 -5.28 3.13 15.91
C HIS A 47 -5.16 1.73 15.29
N ALA A 48 -5.37 1.60 13.97
CA ALA A 48 -5.28 0.32 13.28
C ALA A 48 -3.87 -0.28 13.37
N GLU A 49 -2.83 0.52 13.14
CA GLU A 49 -1.43 0.10 13.29
C GLU A 49 -1.15 -0.42 14.71
N LYS A 50 -1.52 0.35 15.74
CA LYS A 50 -1.35 -0.05 17.15
C LYS A 50 -2.09 -1.34 17.50
N GLU A 51 -3.32 -1.50 17.03
CA GLU A 51 -4.11 -2.72 17.26
C GLU A 51 -3.51 -3.94 16.58
N LEU A 52 -3.03 -3.81 15.33
CA LEU A 52 -2.38 -4.93 14.63
C LEU A 52 -1.05 -5.32 15.29
N ILE A 53 -0.22 -4.34 15.68
CA ILE A 53 1.03 -4.60 16.42
C ILE A 53 0.73 -5.33 17.73
N HIS A 54 -0.30 -4.90 18.46
CA HIS A 54 -0.69 -5.53 19.73
C HIS A 54 -1.23 -6.95 19.55
N LYS A 55 -2.08 -7.19 18.54
CA LYS A 55 -2.68 -8.50 18.28
C LYS A 55 -1.71 -9.51 17.70
N PHE A 56 -0.72 -9.06 16.92
CA PHE A 56 0.25 -9.92 16.24
C PHE A 56 1.68 -9.54 16.65
N PRO A 57 2.04 -9.74 17.94
CA PRO A 57 3.37 -9.37 18.41
C PRO A 57 4.45 -10.17 17.68
N GLY A 58 5.46 -9.47 17.15
CA GLY A 58 6.55 -10.06 16.38
C GLY A 58 6.24 -10.39 14.92
N ALA A 59 5.01 -10.15 14.45
CA ALA A 59 4.70 -10.23 13.03
C ALA A 59 5.32 -9.04 12.29
N GLU A 60 5.71 -9.28 11.03
CA GLU A 60 5.97 -8.22 10.06
C GLU A 60 4.61 -7.80 9.47
N ILE A 61 4.26 -6.52 9.57
CA ILE A 61 3.03 -5.95 9.04
C ILE A 61 3.41 -5.08 7.85
N CYS A 62 2.85 -5.38 6.68
CA CYS A 62 3.01 -4.57 5.48
C CYS A 62 1.69 -3.90 5.13
N SER A 63 1.68 -2.57 5.16
CA SER A 63 0.63 -1.77 4.54
C SER A 63 1.00 -1.49 3.10
N ILE A 64 0.04 -1.54 2.18
CA ILE A 64 0.23 -1.31 0.75
C ILE A 64 -0.91 -0.44 0.23
N VAL A 65 -0.58 0.53 -0.63
CA VAL A 65 -1.54 1.39 -1.34
C VAL A 65 -1.16 1.45 -2.81
N LEU A 66 -2.16 1.28 -3.67
CA LEU A 66 -2.12 1.57 -5.11
C LEU A 66 -3.42 2.27 -5.49
N HIS A 67 -3.34 3.38 -6.24
CA HIS A 67 -4.52 4.08 -6.75
C HIS A 67 -4.21 4.83 -8.05
N SER A 68 -4.77 4.35 -9.16
CA SER A 68 -4.41 4.77 -10.51
C SER A 68 -4.79 6.20 -10.91
N VAL A 69 -5.78 6.82 -10.24
CA VAL A 69 -6.25 8.18 -10.63
C VAL A 69 -5.17 9.25 -10.48
N VAL A 70 -4.27 9.10 -9.49
CA VAL A 70 -3.20 10.07 -9.19
C VAL A 70 -1.84 9.36 -9.14
N ASN A 71 -1.73 8.19 -9.79
CA ASN A 71 -0.58 7.28 -9.68
C ASN A 71 -0.07 7.14 -8.25
N LEU A 72 -0.97 7.02 -7.27
CA LEU A 72 -0.56 6.86 -5.88
C LEU A 72 -0.05 5.45 -5.67
N TRP A 73 1.13 5.35 -5.09
CA TRP A 73 1.77 4.10 -4.74
C TRP A 73 2.40 4.26 -3.36
N GLY A 74 2.50 3.15 -2.64
CA GLY A 74 3.28 3.16 -1.41
C GLY A 74 3.13 1.91 -0.59
N TYR A 75 4.05 1.77 0.35
CA TYR A 75 4.04 0.72 1.35
C TYR A 75 4.72 1.19 2.63
N ALA A 76 4.34 0.54 3.73
CA ALA A 76 5.00 0.69 5.02
C ALA A 76 5.18 -0.70 5.63
N VAL A 77 6.41 -1.00 6.03
CA VAL A 77 6.80 -2.26 6.66
C VAL A 77 7.14 -2.00 8.11
N ILE A 78 6.44 -2.69 9.00
CA ILE A 78 6.58 -2.61 10.44
C ILE A 78 7.01 -3.98 10.95
N LYS A 79 8.03 -4.01 11.80
CA LYS A 79 8.52 -5.21 12.46
C LYS A 79 8.84 -4.92 13.91
N ASP A 80 8.44 -5.83 14.80
CA ASP A 80 8.63 -5.67 16.25
C ASP A 80 8.09 -4.32 16.79
N GLY A 81 6.96 -3.89 16.22
CA GLY A 81 6.29 -2.63 16.58
C GLY A 81 6.98 -1.36 16.11
N LYS A 82 7.96 -1.45 15.18
CA LYS A 82 8.67 -0.31 14.62
C LYS A 82 8.60 -0.32 13.10
N ARG A 83 8.30 0.83 12.51
CA ARG A 83 8.42 1.04 11.06
C ARG A 83 9.88 0.93 10.66
N ILE A 84 10.23 -0.07 9.85
CA ILE A 84 11.60 -0.31 9.37
C ILE A 84 11.82 0.26 7.97
N ARG A 85 10.74 0.42 7.20
CA ARG A 85 10.72 1.02 5.87
C ARG A 85 9.35 1.62 5.62
N ALA A 86 9.29 2.83 5.08
CA ALA A 86 8.09 3.28 4.38
C ALA A 86 8.47 4.19 3.23
N ARG A 87 7.77 4.01 2.12
CA ARG A 87 7.96 4.78 0.90
C ARG A 87 6.63 4.94 0.21
N ALA A 88 6.31 6.16 -0.20
CA ALA A 88 5.08 6.45 -0.94
C ALA A 88 5.24 7.70 -1.81
N GLY A 89 4.48 7.75 -2.90
CA GLY A 89 4.44 8.88 -3.80
C GLY A 89 3.20 8.91 -4.67
N SER A 90 3.02 10.02 -5.38
CA SER A 90 1.93 10.25 -6.34
C SER A 90 2.44 11.05 -7.55
N SER A 91 1.64 11.14 -8.61
CA SER A 91 1.92 12.04 -9.75
C SER A 91 1.96 13.50 -9.34
N ASP A 92 1.17 13.87 -8.33
CA ASP A 92 0.95 15.27 -7.94
C ASP A 92 2.01 15.76 -6.95
N ASP A 93 2.43 14.90 -6.02
CA ASP A 93 3.32 15.26 -4.91
C ASP A 93 4.75 14.68 -5.04
N GLY A 94 4.99 13.83 -6.04
CA GLY A 94 6.22 13.05 -6.15
C GLY A 94 6.37 12.08 -4.96
N THR A 95 7.61 11.77 -4.55
CA THR A 95 7.85 11.00 -3.32
C THR A 95 7.60 11.87 -2.10
N PHE A 96 6.49 11.66 -1.39
CA PHE A 96 6.16 12.39 -0.17
C PHE A 96 6.53 11.63 1.11
N LEU A 97 6.82 10.33 1.02
CA LEU A 97 7.28 9.52 2.13
C LEU A 97 8.50 8.70 1.71
N GLU A 98 9.58 8.82 2.47
CA GLU A 98 10.82 8.06 2.29
C GLU A 98 11.50 7.94 3.67
N SER A 99 11.44 6.74 4.27
CA SER A 99 11.97 6.51 5.61
C SER A 99 12.49 5.08 5.78
N GLY A 100 13.56 4.92 6.55
CA GLY A 100 14.23 3.64 6.76
C GLY A 100 15.09 3.20 5.57
N GLU A 101 15.85 2.13 5.75
CA GLU A 101 16.78 1.62 4.74
C GLU A 101 16.04 0.83 3.65
N PRO A 102 16.44 0.96 2.36
CA PRO A 102 15.86 0.19 1.27
C PRO A 102 15.85 -1.32 1.55
N LEU A 103 14.72 -1.96 1.26
CA LEU A 103 14.56 -3.40 1.33
C LEU A 103 15.25 -4.06 0.14
N LYS A 104 15.65 -5.33 0.29
CA LYS A 104 16.22 -6.13 -0.80
C LYS A 104 15.36 -6.11 -2.07
N ALA A 105 14.04 -6.14 -1.91
CA ALA A 105 13.05 -6.10 -3.00
C ALA A 105 13.09 -4.80 -3.81
N GLU A 106 13.63 -3.71 -3.26
CA GLU A 106 13.71 -2.41 -3.95
C GLU A 106 15.02 -2.25 -4.73
N LEU A 107 16.07 -2.99 -4.35
CA LEU A 107 17.44 -2.69 -4.76
C LEU A 107 17.62 -2.77 -6.28
N ASP A 108 16.99 -3.74 -6.94
CA ASP A 108 17.11 -3.91 -8.38
C ASP A 108 16.48 -2.74 -9.15
N LEU A 109 15.38 -2.18 -8.66
CA LEU A 109 14.78 -0.97 -9.24
C LEU A 109 15.60 0.28 -8.92
N LEU A 110 16.07 0.42 -7.67
CA LEU A 110 16.89 1.56 -7.26
C LEU A 110 18.22 1.61 -8.03
N ALA A 111 18.81 0.45 -8.36
CA ALA A 111 20.02 0.37 -9.16
C ALA A 111 19.86 0.89 -10.60
N LYS A 112 18.62 0.92 -11.11
CA LYS A 112 18.26 1.50 -12.43
C LYS A 112 18.00 3.00 -12.37
N SER A 113 18.09 3.60 -11.19
CA SER A 113 17.81 5.02 -11.01
C SER A 113 19.05 5.89 -11.08
N GLN A 114 18.89 7.11 -11.57
CA GLN A 114 19.91 8.15 -11.57
C GLN A 114 19.29 9.52 -11.25
N ILE A 115 20.13 10.48 -10.88
CA ILE A 115 19.71 11.87 -10.72
C ILE A 115 19.95 12.59 -12.04
N ASN A 116 18.91 13.20 -12.60
CA ASN A 116 19.01 14.00 -13.82
C ASN A 116 19.54 15.42 -13.53
N ASP A 117 19.72 16.22 -14.58
CA ASP A 117 20.23 17.59 -14.47
C ASP A 117 19.34 18.54 -13.65
N GLU A 118 18.06 18.18 -13.45
CA GLU A 118 17.11 18.92 -12.60
C GLU A 118 17.15 18.49 -11.12
N GLY A 119 18.03 17.55 -10.76
CA GLY A 119 18.10 17.00 -9.41
C GLY A 119 16.99 15.99 -9.08
N LYS A 120 16.21 15.55 -10.07
CA LYS A 120 15.13 14.56 -9.89
C LYS A 120 15.65 13.15 -10.14
N ARG A 121 15.14 12.19 -9.35
CA ARG A 121 15.37 10.78 -9.61
C ARG A 121 14.55 10.35 -10.84
N VAL A 122 15.21 9.69 -11.77
CA VAL A 122 14.60 9.06 -12.95
C VAL A 122 15.11 7.63 -13.08
N TYR A 123 14.34 6.78 -13.76
CA TYR A 123 14.64 5.37 -13.95
C TYR A 123 14.83 5.07 -15.43
N LEU A 124 15.89 4.33 -15.75
CA LEU A 124 16.19 3.90 -17.11
C LEU A 124 16.05 2.38 -17.19
N PHE A 125 15.17 1.92 -18.07
CA PHE A 125 14.99 0.49 -18.34
C PHE A 125 15.68 0.12 -19.65
N GLU A 126 16.23 -1.09 -19.71
CA GLU A 126 16.95 -1.58 -20.89
C GLU A 126 16.05 -1.66 -22.13
N ASP A 127 14.76 -1.92 -21.95
CA ASP A 127 13.77 -1.97 -23.03
C ASP A 127 13.43 -0.58 -23.59
N PHE A 128 13.66 0.48 -22.79
CA PHE A 128 13.35 1.88 -23.13
C PHE A 128 14.49 2.81 -22.68
N PRO A 129 15.71 2.68 -23.23
CA PRO A 129 16.90 3.36 -22.72
C PRO A 129 16.85 4.89 -22.94
N ASP A 130 16.04 5.34 -23.89
CA ASP A 130 15.87 6.76 -24.24
C ASP A 130 14.64 7.40 -23.57
N GLU A 131 13.92 6.67 -22.72
CA GLU A 131 12.70 7.13 -22.04
C GLU A 131 12.90 7.11 -20.51
N PRO A 132 13.47 8.17 -19.91
CA PRO A 132 13.60 8.27 -18.47
C PRO A 132 12.21 8.31 -17.82
N MET A 133 11.93 7.33 -16.97
CA MET A 133 10.67 7.23 -16.24
C MET A 133 10.78 7.99 -14.92
N SER A 134 9.76 8.77 -14.59
CA SER A 134 9.64 9.40 -13.28
C SER A 134 9.24 8.37 -12.21
N GLU A 135 9.41 8.77 -10.96
CA GLU A 135 9.11 7.93 -9.80
C GLU A 135 7.66 7.41 -9.78
N ASP A 136 6.68 8.25 -10.12
CA ASP A 136 5.26 7.85 -10.15
C ASP A 136 4.95 6.83 -11.24
N GLN A 137 5.74 6.79 -12.31
CA GLN A 137 5.60 5.81 -13.40
C GLN A 137 6.15 4.43 -13.05
N VAL A 138 7.02 4.34 -12.03
CA VAL A 138 7.62 3.06 -11.59
C VAL A 138 7.22 2.67 -10.16
N GLY A 139 6.42 3.52 -9.51
CA GLY A 139 6.05 3.36 -8.11
C GLY A 139 5.34 2.05 -7.80
N GLU A 140 4.49 1.60 -8.72
CA GLU A 140 3.80 0.31 -8.61
C GLU A 140 4.75 -0.88 -8.63
N ASN A 141 5.85 -0.81 -9.39
CA ASN A 141 6.85 -1.89 -9.43
C ASN A 141 7.50 -2.09 -8.06
N PHE A 142 7.76 -1.00 -7.31
CA PHE A 142 8.22 -1.14 -5.92
C PHE A 142 7.20 -1.86 -5.04
N VAL A 143 5.92 -1.51 -5.19
CA VAL A 143 4.84 -2.17 -4.45
C VAL A 143 4.76 -3.65 -4.81
N PHE A 144 4.85 -4.01 -6.09
CA PHE A 144 4.78 -5.39 -6.56
C PHE A 144 5.90 -6.24 -5.98
N GLU A 145 7.14 -5.76 -6.04
CA GLU A 145 8.31 -6.46 -5.50
C GLU A 145 8.25 -6.59 -3.96
N VAL A 146 7.83 -5.53 -3.26
CA VAL A 146 7.69 -5.56 -1.80
C VAL A 146 6.58 -6.53 -1.38
N ALA A 147 5.45 -6.54 -2.08
CA ALA A 147 4.38 -7.51 -1.86
C ALA A 147 4.88 -8.94 -2.07
N GLY A 148 5.75 -9.16 -3.06
CA GLY A 148 6.31 -10.47 -3.38
C GLY A 148 7.07 -11.14 -2.24
N ARG A 149 7.60 -10.37 -1.27
CA ARG A 149 8.18 -10.93 -0.04
C ARG A 149 7.19 -11.79 0.76
N TYR A 150 5.90 -11.45 0.71
CA TYR A 150 4.83 -12.12 1.44
C TYR A 150 4.08 -13.10 0.54
N LEU A 151 3.91 -12.74 -0.73
CA LEU A 151 3.15 -13.51 -1.71
C LEU A 151 3.98 -14.61 -2.37
N GLY A 152 5.31 -14.52 -2.36
CA GLY A 152 6.24 -15.46 -3.00
C GLY A 152 6.62 -15.11 -4.45
N GLU A 153 5.92 -14.17 -5.05
CA GLU A 153 6.17 -13.62 -6.39
C GLU A 153 5.56 -12.19 -6.47
N PRO A 154 5.99 -11.32 -7.40
CA PRO A 154 5.46 -9.97 -7.53
C PRO A 154 3.93 -9.93 -7.64
N LEU A 155 3.30 -8.90 -7.05
CA LEU A 155 1.84 -8.82 -6.94
C LEU A 155 1.12 -8.94 -8.30
N ASP A 156 1.65 -8.30 -9.33
CA ASP A 156 1.13 -8.28 -10.71
C ASP A 156 1.28 -9.62 -11.45
N SER A 157 2.10 -10.53 -10.92
CA SER A 157 2.29 -11.88 -11.45
C SER A 157 1.60 -12.95 -10.60
N CYS A 158 1.13 -12.62 -9.40
CA CYS A 158 0.61 -13.59 -8.43
C CYS A 158 -0.87 -13.95 -8.67
N ASP A 159 -1.15 -14.66 -9.78
CA ASP A 159 -2.50 -15.04 -10.19
C ASP A 159 -3.26 -15.82 -9.11
N ASP A 160 -2.57 -16.71 -8.40
CA ASP A 160 -3.17 -17.52 -7.35
C ASP A 160 -3.64 -16.66 -6.16
N PHE A 161 -2.88 -15.62 -5.83
CA PHE A 161 -3.31 -14.63 -4.85
C PHE A 161 -4.48 -13.80 -5.37
N LEU A 162 -4.36 -13.22 -6.57
CA LEU A 162 -5.34 -12.26 -7.09
C LEU A 162 -6.70 -12.93 -7.41
N PHE A 163 -6.68 -14.06 -8.13
CA PHE A 163 -7.88 -14.61 -8.74
C PHE A 163 -8.43 -15.86 -8.03
N ASN A 164 -7.58 -16.65 -7.36
CA ASN A 164 -8.00 -17.88 -6.69
C ASN A 164 -8.24 -17.71 -5.19
N THR A 165 -7.51 -16.82 -4.52
CA THR A 165 -7.63 -16.62 -3.08
C THR A 165 -8.91 -15.90 -2.74
N ARG A 166 -9.73 -16.50 -1.87
CA ARG A 166 -11.01 -15.95 -1.43
C ARG A 166 -10.88 -15.35 -0.04
N LEU A 167 -11.32 -14.10 0.11
CA LEU A 167 -11.39 -13.41 1.41
C LEU A 167 -12.83 -13.41 1.92
N THR A 168 -13.00 -13.59 3.23
CA THR A 168 -14.31 -13.44 3.88
C THR A 168 -14.60 -11.96 4.09
N GLY A 169 -15.71 -11.50 3.50
CA GLY A 169 -16.15 -10.13 3.65
C GLY A 169 -17.02 -9.92 4.89
N TYR A 170 -16.92 -8.71 5.45
CA TYR A 170 -17.78 -8.24 6.52
C TYR A 170 -18.20 -6.80 6.26
N ARG A 171 -19.47 -6.49 6.52
CA ARG A 171 -20.00 -5.13 6.48
C ARG A 171 -20.21 -4.60 7.90
N TYR A 172 -19.85 -3.34 8.11
CA TYR A 172 -20.14 -2.63 9.35
C TYR A 172 -21.00 -1.40 9.08
N SER A 173 -21.77 -0.99 10.08
CA SER A 173 -22.34 0.35 10.07
C SER A 173 -21.18 1.33 10.24
N LYS A 174 -21.14 2.39 9.44
CA LYS A 174 -20.16 3.48 9.58
C LYS A 174 -20.05 3.82 11.07
N VAL A 175 -18.86 3.65 11.64
CA VAL A 175 -18.64 4.10 13.01
C VAL A 175 -18.73 5.62 12.93
N ILE A 176 -19.83 6.17 13.45
CA ILE A 176 -19.96 7.62 13.62
C ILE A 176 -18.95 7.97 14.70
N ASN A 177 -17.72 8.32 14.31
CA ASN A 177 -16.78 8.99 15.19
C ASN A 177 -17.24 10.45 15.32
N PRO A 178 -17.71 10.91 16.50
CA PRO A 178 -18.11 12.31 16.68
C PRO A 178 -16.93 13.30 16.57
N SER A 179 -15.70 12.79 16.50
CA SER A 179 -14.46 13.59 16.51
C SER A 179 -13.95 14.02 15.12
N PHE A 180 -14.55 13.55 14.02
CA PHE A 180 -14.16 13.96 12.66
C PHE A 180 -14.93 15.17 12.10
N GLU A 181 -15.79 15.83 12.90
CA GLU A 181 -16.45 17.09 12.48
C GLU A 181 -15.59 18.36 12.65
N LYS A 182 -14.32 18.23 13.05
CA LYS A 182 -13.37 19.34 13.06
C LYS A 182 -12.08 19.02 12.29
N ALA A 183 -12.22 18.73 11.01
CA ALA A 183 -11.17 19.02 10.04
C ALA A 183 -11.82 19.74 8.85
N GLY A 184 -11.14 20.76 8.35
CA GLY A 184 -11.67 21.76 7.44
C GLY A 184 -12.35 21.20 6.19
N LYS A 185 -13.16 22.06 5.57
CA LYS A 185 -13.90 21.77 4.34
C LYS A 185 -13.05 20.96 3.35
N PRO A 186 -13.64 19.94 2.69
CA PRO A 186 -12.92 19.18 1.70
C PRO A 186 -12.47 20.06 0.52
N TRP A 187 -11.20 19.95 0.15
CA TRP A 187 -10.59 20.71 -0.93
C TRP A 187 -11.12 20.31 -2.32
N TRP A 188 -11.82 19.17 -2.44
CA TRP A 188 -12.40 18.65 -3.68
C TRP A 188 -13.79 19.22 -4.05
N LYS A 189 -14.31 20.23 -3.33
CA LYS A 189 -15.60 20.87 -3.64
C LYS A 189 -15.52 22.11 -4.54
N PHE A 190 -14.42 22.31 -5.26
CA PHE A 190 -14.29 23.37 -6.28
C PHE A 190 -13.95 22.79 -7.64
N TRP A 191 -14.97 22.28 -8.33
CA TRP A 191 -15.12 22.29 -9.79
C TRP A 191 -16.62 22.47 -10.08
#